data_AF-A0A960L5N9-F1
#
_entry.id   AF-A0A960L5N9-F1
#
_cell.length_a   1.000
_cell.length_b   1.000
_cell.length_c   1.000
_cell.angle_alpha   90.00
_cell.angle_beta   90.00
_cell.angle_gamma   90.00
#
_symmetry.space_group_name_H-M   'P 1'
#
loop_
_entity.id
_entity.type
_entity.pdbx_description
1 polymer ?
#
loop_
_entity_poly.entity_id
_entity_poly.type
_entity_poly.pdbx_seq_one_letter_code
_entity_poly.pdbx_strand_id
1 'polypeptide(L)'
;MASQSLDREEEPADLPASQRDQRIRRPRPGGVGALLLIATMVGGPAAWSATPTAQAPPAPPMGRVLDDIVSQADPSQTYSVFLPSTYRADRSWPLLLVLDARGQGHEAAELFAAGAEAQGFIILSSDLSRSDDDARPNLRAVAAMLEDARRSLAVDPKRLYIAGLSGTARFAWALAIRGDDALPGMGPVTGVITCSGGLPDGDPRWKKPTFAAFGTAGLWDFNYSEMLAQDAVSAEHGVPHRLETFEGGHRWPPSSVAAEALEWLRIQAMRSGLETPDAAWLERIWERRRAQARTLEEIGDHVAALGRYRDLVTDFPDHPGVAELREHIGSLAAEPEVVRRQKLLAKVLEREKPFRAKVALATRALKTENSPDAGKLMQDLGIEDLKRQAAEAGDVEERDGAKRYLAIVTGQTSFYLPRELFAKGRYGGAAAALEIALTIRPENPELWYNLACARARLGQAEGAIEALRRARDEGFSDPELLATDPDLEAVRDEPGFAHLLERLRTSEPRPGTSLAPL
;
A
#
# COMPACT_ATOMS: atom_id res chain seq x y z
N MET A 1 -43.05 10.71 5.17
CA MET A 1 -43.66 10.61 6.52
C MET A 1 -43.33 9.20 7.01
N ALA A 2 -42.61 8.94 8.10
CA ALA A 2 -42.32 9.73 9.28
C ALA A 2 -40.83 9.70 9.65
N SER A 3 -40.41 10.80 10.24
CA SER A 3 -39.13 11.09 10.89
C SER A 3 -38.96 10.38 12.23
N GLN A 4 -37.75 9.95 12.55
CA GLN A 4 -37.24 9.81 13.93
C GLN A 4 -35.80 10.35 13.89
N SER A 5 -35.59 11.63 14.18
CA SER A 5 -35.30 12.20 15.52
C SER A 5 -34.01 11.63 16.12
N LEU A 6 -32.92 12.32 15.80
CA LEU A 6 -31.71 12.42 16.59
C LEU A 6 -32.07 12.90 18.00
N ASP A 7 -31.59 12.22 19.03
CA ASP A 7 -31.35 12.85 20.33
C ASP A 7 -30.31 12.08 21.16
N ARG A 8 -29.33 12.88 21.62
CA ARG A 8 -28.48 12.76 22.82
C ARG A 8 -27.34 11.74 22.82
N GLU A 9 -26.17 12.25 22.47
CA GLU A 9 -24.87 11.76 22.93
C GLU A 9 -24.76 11.96 24.46
N GLU A 10 -24.63 10.85 25.20
CA GLU A 10 -24.05 10.85 26.54
C GLU A 10 -22.51 10.85 26.38
N GLU A 11 -21.82 11.77 27.06
CA GLU A 11 -20.36 11.78 27.21
C GLU A 11 -19.87 10.44 27.79
N PRO A 12 -18.87 9.77 27.18
CA PRO A 12 -18.18 8.68 27.86
C PRO A 12 -17.15 9.25 28.83
N ALA A 13 -17.27 8.80 30.08
CA ALA A 13 -16.35 9.01 31.18
C ALA A 13 -14.87 8.72 30.82
N ASP A 14 -13.98 9.48 31.47
CA ASP A 14 -12.52 9.41 31.40
C ASP A 14 -11.96 7.98 31.32
N LEU A 15 -11.22 7.72 30.24
CA LEU A 15 -10.36 6.53 30.09
C LEU A 15 -9.08 6.70 30.94
N PRO A 16 -8.60 5.65 31.64
CA PRO A 16 -7.44 5.72 32.52
C PRO A 16 -6.13 5.97 31.76
N ALA A 17 -5.23 6.71 32.40
CA ALA A 17 -4.00 7.31 31.86
C ALA A 17 -2.85 6.32 31.50
N SER A 18 -3.13 5.07 31.13
CA SER A 18 -2.10 4.06 30.84
C SER A 18 -1.84 3.81 29.34
N GLN A 19 -2.28 4.69 28.44
CA GLN A 19 -2.02 4.60 26.98
C GLN A 19 -1.20 5.76 26.40
N ARG A 20 -0.44 6.51 27.22
CA ARG A 20 0.33 7.68 26.76
C ARG A 20 1.77 7.41 26.31
N ASP A 21 2.23 6.17 26.22
CA ASP A 21 3.63 5.90 25.82
C ASP A 21 3.72 4.78 24.78
N GLN A 22 3.28 5.07 23.56
CA GLN A 22 3.84 4.41 22.38
C GLN A 22 5.08 5.19 21.97
N ARG A 23 6.24 4.57 22.22
CA ARG A 23 7.57 5.13 22.01
C ARG A 23 7.69 5.61 20.57
N ILE A 24 7.68 6.93 20.40
CA ILE A 24 8.27 7.61 19.26
C ILE A 24 9.70 7.10 19.17
N ARG A 25 10.05 6.38 18.09
CA ARG A 25 11.46 6.13 17.76
C ARG A 25 12.12 7.50 17.65
N ARG A 26 12.93 7.85 18.64
CA ARG A 26 13.80 9.03 18.53
C ARG A 26 14.71 8.81 17.32
N PRO A 27 14.92 9.81 16.46
CA PRO A 27 15.84 9.68 15.34
C PRO A 27 17.22 9.29 15.87
N ARG A 28 17.88 8.36 15.18
CA ARG A 28 19.28 8.02 15.46
C ARG A 28 20.10 9.32 15.35
N PRO A 29 20.94 9.67 16.33
CA PRO A 29 21.81 10.83 16.21
C PRO A 29 22.92 10.47 15.21
N GLY A 30 22.70 10.81 13.94
CA GLY A 30 23.62 10.51 12.84
C GLY A 30 23.22 11.08 11.48
N GLY A 31 21.93 11.39 11.26
CA GLY A 31 21.47 12.09 10.06
C GLY A 31 21.57 13.61 10.22
N VAL A 32 22.27 14.28 9.31
CA VAL A 32 22.23 15.75 9.19
C VAL A 32 20.83 16.10 8.68
N GLY A 33 19.92 16.53 9.58
CA GLY A 33 18.59 17.00 9.18
C GLY A 33 18.71 18.15 8.18
N ALA A 34 18.30 17.91 6.94
CA ALA A 34 18.38 18.91 5.88
C ALA A 34 17.13 19.80 5.91
N LEU A 35 17.26 21.03 6.42
CA LEU A 35 16.26 22.07 6.18
C LEU A 35 16.33 22.51 4.70
N LEU A 36 15.28 22.25 3.93
CA LEU A 36 15.11 22.87 2.61
C LEU A 36 14.74 24.35 2.80
N LEU A 37 15.66 25.25 2.47
CA LEU A 37 15.43 26.69 2.41
C LEU A 37 15.66 27.14 0.96
N ILE A 38 14.58 27.38 0.22
CA ILE A 38 14.65 27.93 -1.15
C ILE A 38 14.41 29.43 -1.04
N ALA A 39 15.47 30.23 -1.22
CA ALA A 39 15.41 31.68 -1.13
C ALA A 39 14.81 32.30 -2.41
N THR A 40 13.75 33.10 -2.26
CA THR A 40 13.17 33.93 -3.33
C THR A 40 13.87 35.29 -3.36
N MET A 41 14.46 35.68 -4.50
CA MET A 41 15.03 37.02 -4.68
C MET A 41 14.09 37.91 -5.51
N VAL A 42 13.51 38.92 -4.86
CA VAL A 42 12.89 40.08 -5.52
C VAL A 42 13.82 41.27 -5.35
N GLY A 43 14.38 41.76 -6.45
CA GLY A 43 15.34 42.87 -6.45
C GLY A 43 14.68 44.25 -6.58
N GLY A 44 15.00 45.14 -5.65
CA GLY A 44 14.90 46.60 -5.79
C GLY A 44 16.14 47.23 -5.12
N PRO A 45 16.74 48.31 -5.66
CA PRO A 45 18.05 48.74 -5.23
C PRO A 45 17.95 49.71 -4.06
N ALA A 46 18.53 49.33 -2.92
CA ALA A 46 19.00 50.27 -1.91
C ALA A 46 20.26 49.69 -1.30
N ALA A 47 21.41 50.23 -1.70
CA ALA A 47 22.70 49.89 -1.13
C ALA A 47 22.72 50.31 0.34
N TRP A 48 23.05 49.39 1.26
CA TRP A 48 23.72 49.64 2.54
C TRP A 48 24.56 48.41 2.92
N SER A 49 25.83 48.67 3.24
CA SER A 49 26.84 47.85 3.95
C SER A 49 26.65 46.32 3.99
N ALA A 50 27.53 45.61 3.27
CA ALA A 50 27.63 44.16 3.26
C ALA A 50 28.11 43.61 4.62
N THR A 51 27.19 43.03 5.40
CA THR A 51 27.48 41.89 6.28
C THR A 51 27.92 40.70 5.41
N PRO A 52 28.74 39.77 5.92
CA PRO A 52 29.03 38.54 5.18
C PRO A 52 27.69 37.82 4.96
N THR A 53 27.27 37.75 3.71
CA THR A 53 26.10 36.98 3.28
C THR A 53 26.26 35.56 3.82
N ALA A 54 25.35 35.16 4.71
CA ALA A 54 25.16 33.76 5.05
C ALA A 54 25.10 32.98 3.74
N GLN A 55 26.02 32.02 3.60
CA GLN A 55 26.09 31.17 2.42
C GLN A 55 24.71 30.54 2.24
N ALA A 56 24.09 30.74 1.07
CA ALA A 56 22.83 30.10 0.77
C ALA A 56 22.99 28.59 1.01
N PRO A 57 22.04 27.94 1.71
CA PRO A 57 22.13 26.52 1.97
C PRO A 57 22.32 25.78 0.63
N PRO A 58 23.14 24.71 0.60
CA PRO A 58 23.34 23.95 -0.62
C PRO A 58 21.99 23.52 -1.17
N ALA A 59 21.78 23.74 -2.48
CA ALA A 59 20.57 23.31 -3.15
C ALA A 59 20.36 21.80 -2.88
N PRO A 60 19.12 21.37 -2.61
CA PRO A 60 18.86 19.98 -2.34
C PRO A 60 19.34 19.11 -3.51
N PRO A 61 19.94 17.94 -3.23
CA PRO A 61 20.39 17.04 -4.27
C PRO A 61 19.18 16.51 -5.06
N MET A 62 19.09 16.94 -6.30
CA MET A 62 18.05 16.52 -7.24
C MET A 62 18.35 15.13 -7.81
N GLY A 63 17.32 14.43 -8.28
CA GLY A 63 17.43 13.09 -8.90
C GLY A 63 17.63 11.94 -7.91
N ARG A 64 17.41 12.17 -6.60
CA ARG A 64 17.43 11.12 -5.56
C ARG A 64 16.40 11.42 -4.48
N VAL A 65 15.96 10.38 -3.77
CA VAL A 65 15.08 10.54 -2.60
C VAL A 65 15.89 11.05 -1.42
N LEU A 66 15.33 12.00 -0.71
CA LEU A 66 15.80 12.49 0.58
C LEU A 66 14.79 12.12 1.64
N ASP A 67 15.26 11.57 2.75
CA ASP A 67 14.49 11.17 3.92
C ASP A 67 14.55 12.21 5.05
N ASP A 68 13.79 11.95 6.12
CA ASP A 68 13.80 12.71 7.37
C ASP A 68 13.53 14.22 7.23
N ILE A 69 12.75 14.63 6.22
CA ILE A 69 12.36 16.03 6.08
C ILE A 69 11.31 16.36 7.13
N VAL A 70 11.68 17.23 8.07
CA VAL A 70 10.74 17.76 9.07
C VAL A 70 9.90 18.85 8.43
N SER A 71 8.58 18.72 8.52
CA SER A 71 7.66 19.70 7.95
C SER A 71 7.78 21.06 8.63
N GLN A 72 7.76 22.13 7.83
CA GLN A 72 7.76 23.50 8.35
C GLN A 72 6.35 23.93 8.81
N ALA A 73 5.32 23.43 8.14
CA ALA A 73 3.93 23.66 8.48
C ALA A 73 3.49 22.93 9.77
N ASP A 74 3.97 21.71 10.00
CA ASP A 74 3.72 20.93 11.23
C ASP A 74 4.98 20.13 11.62
N PRO A 75 5.81 20.63 12.55
CA PRO A 75 7.06 19.95 12.95
C PRO A 75 6.90 18.55 13.56
N SER A 76 5.67 18.09 13.83
CA SER A 76 5.42 16.71 14.22
C SER A 76 5.30 15.75 13.04
N GLN A 77 5.31 16.27 11.81
CA GLN A 77 5.27 15.49 10.57
C GLN A 77 6.65 15.39 9.95
N THR A 78 6.99 14.20 9.47
CA THR A 78 8.16 13.95 8.64
C THR A 78 7.75 13.26 7.33
N TYR A 79 8.52 13.52 6.29
CA TYR A 79 8.31 12.92 4.98
C TYR A 79 9.64 12.79 4.22
N SER A 80 9.61 11.97 3.17
CA SER A 80 10.65 11.89 2.15
C SER A 80 10.28 12.75 0.94
N VAL A 81 11.28 13.37 0.29
CA VAL A 81 11.11 14.21 -0.91
C VAL A 81 11.95 13.71 -2.07
N PHE A 82 11.38 13.74 -3.28
CA PHE A 82 12.11 13.59 -4.53
C PHE A 82 11.84 14.80 -5.43
N LEU A 83 12.92 15.41 -5.92
CA LEU A 83 12.87 16.43 -6.97
C LEU A 83 13.57 15.88 -8.22
N PRO A 84 12.96 15.95 -9.41
CA PRO A 84 13.62 15.52 -10.64
C PRO A 84 14.96 16.23 -10.86
N SER A 85 15.93 15.59 -11.51
CA SER A 85 17.22 16.22 -11.86
C SER A 85 17.06 17.48 -12.72
N THR A 86 15.95 17.58 -13.43
CA THR A 86 15.56 18.70 -14.29
C THR A 86 14.76 19.78 -13.57
N TYR A 87 14.56 19.67 -12.25
CA TYR A 87 13.77 20.61 -11.47
C TYR A 87 14.28 22.05 -11.62
N ARG A 88 13.35 22.96 -11.87
CA ARG A 88 13.59 24.41 -11.89
C ARG A 88 12.43 25.14 -11.24
N ALA A 89 12.76 26.12 -10.40
CA ALA A 89 11.77 26.91 -9.66
C ALA A 89 10.97 27.90 -10.54
N ASP A 90 11.36 28.09 -11.82
CA ASP A 90 10.72 29.03 -12.75
C ASP A 90 9.62 28.40 -13.62
N ARG A 91 9.28 27.14 -13.38
CA ARG A 91 8.15 26.44 -14.01
C ARG A 91 7.37 25.65 -12.98
N SER A 92 6.10 25.37 -13.27
CA SER A 92 5.25 24.55 -12.41
C SER A 92 5.44 23.06 -12.67
N TRP A 93 5.39 22.25 -11.62
CA TRP A 93 5.60 20.79 -11.63
C TRP A 93 4.40 20.05 -11.05
N PRO A 94 3.99 18.90 -11.61
CA PRO A 94 3.02 18.02 -10.96
C PRO A 94 3.57 17.47 -9.64
N LEU A 95 2.68 17.33 -8.66
CA LEU A 95 3.00 16.83 -7.32
C LEU A 95 2.33 15.47 -7.09
N LEU A 96 3.12 14.47 -6.72
CA LEU A 96 2.66 13.19 -6.20
C LEU A 96 2.84 13.15 -4.68
N LEU A 97 1.74 12.99 -3.95
CA LEU A 97 1.78 12.60 -2.54
C LEU A 97 1.73 11.08 -2.43
N VAL A 98 2.60 10.47 -1.64
CA VAL A 98 2.64 9.02 -1.43
C VAL A 98 2.36 8.72 0.03
N LEU A 99 1.40 7.80 0.26
CA LEU A 99 0.97 7.38 1.58
C LEU A 99 1.22 5.87 1.70
N ASP A 100 2.28 5.49 2.40
CA ASP A 100 2.54 4.09 2.72
C ASP A 100 1.59 3.60 3.82
N ALA A 101 1.17 2.33 3.75
CA ALA A 101 0.27 1.72 4.71
C ALA A 101 0.87 1.62 6.12
N ARG A 102 2.20 1.71 6.26
CA ARG A 102 2.95 1.57 7.51
C ARG A 102 3.94 2.70 7.76
N GLY A 103 3.84 3.80 7.01
CA GLY A 103 4.71 4.97 7.17
C GLY A 103 6.13 4.76 6.65
N GLN A 104 6.35 3.81 5.74
CA GLN A 104 7.64 3.63 5.06
C GLN A 104 7.78 4.64 3.91
N GLY A 105 7.88 5.93 4.27
CA GLY A 105 7.86 7.04 3.32
C GLY A 105 9.01 6.98 2.32
N HIS A 106 10.22 6.69 2.78
CA HIS A 106 11.40 6.60 1.93
C HIS A 106 11.29 5.47 0.89
N GLU A 107 11.00 4.23 1.34
CA GLU A 107 10.88 3.08 0.46
C GLU A 107 9.74 3.27 -0.55
N ALA A 108 8.63 3.87 -0.13
CA ALA A 108 7.53 4.18 -1.03
C ALA A 108 7.92 5.25 -2.06
N ALA A 109 8.67 6.28 -1.69
CA ALA A 109 9.17 7.29 -2.63
C ALA A 109 10.13 6.70 -3.68
N GLU A 110 11.04 5.81 -3.26
CA GLU A 110 12.00 5.13 -4.15
C GLU A 110 11.31 4.31 -5.25
N LEU A 111 10.15 3.71 -4.95
CA LEU A 111 9.37 2.99 -5.97
C LEU A 111 8.91 3.88 -7.12
N PHE A 112 8.59 5.14 -6.84
CA PHE A 112 8.09 6.10 -7.83
C PHE A 112 9.21 6.96 -8.44
N ALA A 113 10.39 7.04 -7.83
CA ALA A 113 11.46 7.97 -8.20
C ALA A 113 11.87 7.87 -9.68
N ALA A 114 12.04 6.66 -10.23
CA ALA A 114 12.40 6.48 -11.63
C ALA A 114 11.32 7.00 -12.61
N GLY A 115 10.04 6.77 -12.28
CA GLY A 115 8.92 7.30 -13.05
C GLY A 115 8.80 8.82 -12.92
N ALA A 116 9.02 9.34 -11.72
CA ALA A 116 8.96 10.77 -11.44
C ALA A 116 10.09 11.53 -12.13
N GLU A 117 11.30 10.97 -12.21
CA GLU A 117 12.40 11.50 -13.02
C GLU A 117 12.01 11.57 -14.50
N ALA A 118 11.49 10.48 -15.05
CA ALA A 118 11.16 10.38 -16.47
C ALA A 118 10.00 11.28 -16.90
N GLN A 119 9.01 11.49 -16.01
CA GLN A 119 7.79 12.23 -16.31
C GLN A 119 7.76 13.65 -15.71
N GLY A 120 8.77 14.00 -14.91
CA GLY A 120 8.89 15.30 -14.27
C GLY A 120 7.90 15.52 -13.14
N PHE A 121 7.83 14.60 -12.18
CA PHE A 121 7.00 14.72 -10.97
C PHE A 121 7.85 15.03 -9.74
N ILE A 122 7.34 15.87 -8.86
CA ILE A 122 7.82 15.98 -7.48
C ILE A 122 7.12 14.89 -6.66
N ILE A 123 7.84 14.23 -5.76
CA ILE A 123 7.24 13.30 -4.78
C ILE A 123 7.41 13.86 -3.38
N LEU A 124 6.33 13.82 -2.59
CA LEU A 124 6.37 13.92 -1.13
C LEU A 124 5.73 12.67 -0.55
N SER A 125 6.44 11.94 0.31
CA SER A 125 6.02 10.63 0.81
C SER A 125 6.04 10.62 2.33
N SER A 126 4.90 10.38 2.96
CA SER A 126 4.77 10.50 4.41
C SER A 126 5.45 9.35 5.17
N ASP A 127 6.17 9.66 6.24
CA ASP A 127 6.73 8.65 7.15
C ASP A 127 5.75 8.29 8.29
N LEU A 128 4.59 8.95 8.35
CA LEU A 128 3.62 8.83 9.45
C LEU A 128 2.23 8.41 8.99
N SER A 129 2.04 8.24 7.68
CA SER A 129 0.84 7.66 7.12
C SER A 129 0.66 6.24 7.62
N ARG A 130 -0.59 5.83 7.81
CA ARG A 130 -0.91 4.52 8.32
C ARG A 130 -2.26 4.05 7.80
N SER A 131 -2.30 2.76 7.50
CA SER A 131 -3.53 2.02 7.26
C SER A 131 -4.11 1.56 8.60
N ASP A 132 -5.32 1.01 8.57
CA ASP A 132 -5.95 0.24 9.65
C ASP A 132 -6.35 1.06 10.92
N ASP A 133 -5.92 2.32 11.03
CA ASP A 133 -6.29 3.27 12.09
C ASP A 133 -7.27 4.36 11.58
N ASP A 134 -7.62 5.29 12.47
CA ASP A 134 -8.36 6.52 12.13
C ASP A 134 -7.67 7.36 11.04
N ALA A 135 -8.44 8.13 10.28
CA ALA A 135 -7.93 8.90 9.12
C ALA A 135 -7.14 10.17 9.49
N ARG A 136 -7.19 10.65 10.74
CA ARG A 136 -6.56 11.93 11.15
C ARG A 136 -5.05 11.97 10.90
N PRO A 137 -4.24 10.93 11.17
CA PRO A 137 -2.81 10.94 10.84
C PRO A 137 -2.57 11.17 9.35
N ASN A 138 -3.35 10.53 8.47
CA ASN A 138 -3.21 10.68 7.03
C ASN A 138 -3.64 12.09 6.57
N LEU A 139 -4.72 12.65 7.15
CA LEU A 139 -5.14 14.03 6.88
C LEU A 139 -4.05 15.04 7.28
N ARG A 140 -3.46 14.88 8.47
CA ARG A 140 -2.37 15.76 8.96
C ARG A 140 -1.14 15.67 8.08
N ALA A 141 -0.74 14.46 7.69
CA ALA A 141 0.39 14.25 6.78
C ALA A 141 0.18 14.93 5.43
N VAL A 142 -0.98 14.73 4.79
CA VAL A 142 -1.32 15.37 3.51
C VAL A 142 -1.34 16.90 3.65
N ALA A 143 -1.98 17.43 4.69
CA ALA A 143 -2.05 18.87 4.92
C ALA A 143 -0.65 19.51 5.09
N ALA A 144 0.22 18.87 5.89
CA ALA A 144 1.58 19.33 6.12
C ALA A 144 2.43 19.32 4.84
N MET A 145 2.44 18.21 4.10
CA MET A 145 3.18 18.10 2.84
C MET A 145 2.69 19.10 1.79
N LEU A 146 1.37 19.30 1.67
CA LEU A 146 0.80 20.27 0.72
C LEU A 146 1.17 21.71 1.07
N GLU A 147 1.13 22.08 2.34
CA GLU A 147 1.47 23.43 2.78
C GLU A 147 2.96 23.72 2.59
N ASP A 148 3.83 22.76 2.89
CA ASP A 148 5.27 22.89 2.65
C ASP A 148 5.59 22.98 1.14
N ALA A 149 4.92 22.17 0.33
CA ALA A 149 5.05 22.22 -1.13
C ALA A 149 4.69 23.60 -1.69
N ARG A 150 3.58 24.19 -1.23
CA ARG A 150 3.13 25.52 -1.68
C ARG A 150 4.06 26.65 -1.29
N ARG A 151 4.70 26.54 -0.13
CA ARG A 151 5.63 27.55 0.37
C ARG A 151 6.98 27.50 -0.33
N SER A 152 7.44 26.29 -0.65
CA SER A 152 8.86 26.06 -0.95
C SER A 152 9.12 25.53 -2.35
N LEU A 153 8.12 24.98 -3.04
CA LEU A 153 8.27 24.31 -4.32
C LEU A 153 7.39 24.94 -5.40
N ALA A 154 7.91 25.02 -6.63
CA ALA A 154 7.14 25.41 -7.81
C ALA A 154 6.16 24.30 -8.27
N VAL A 155 5.13 24.02 -7.47
CA VAL A 155 4.10 23.03 -7.78
C VAL A 155 2.97 23.63 -8.63
N ASP A 156 2.40 22.84 -9.54
CA ASP A 156 1.16 23.17 -10.23
C ASP A 156 -0.05 22.77 -9.36
N PRO A 157 -0.84 23.74 -8.86
CA PRO A 157 -1.98 23.44 -7.98
C PRO A 157 -3.12 22.69 -8.68
N LYS A 158 -3.09 22.55 -10.01
CA LYS A 158 -4.09 21.77 -10.79
C LYS A 158 -3.64 20.36 -11.12
N ARG A 159 -2.41 19.98 -10.74
CA ARG A 159 -1.79 18.69 -11.04
C ARG A 159 -1.31 18.03 -9.75
N LEU A 160 -2.27 17.75 -8.88
CA LEU A 160 -2.08 17.05 -7.61
C LEU A 160 -2.50 15.59 -7.75
N TYR A 161 -1.61 14.68 -7.39
CA TYR A 161 -1.85 13.25 -7.45
C TYR A 161 -1.58 12.60 -6.10
N ILE A 162 -2.29 11.52 -5.79
CA ILE A 162 -2.12 10.80 -4.51
C ILE A 162 -1.97 9.31 -4.78
N ALA A 163 -0.88 8.72 -4.30
CA ALA A 163 -0.66 7.30 -4.27
C ALA A 163 -0.92 6.74 -2.87
N GLY A 164 -1.59 5.59 -2.77
CA GLY A 164 -1.80 4.90 -1.51
C GLY A 164 -1.79 3.39 -1.64
N LEU A 165 -1.47 2.70 -0.54
CA LEU A 165 -1.52 1.25 -0.38
C LEU A 165 -2.58 0.85 0.67
N SER A 166 -3.42 -0.11 0.32
CA SER A 166 -4.43 -0.69 1.22
C SER A 166 -5.39 0.36 1.78
N GLY A 167 -5.47 0.56 3.10
CA GLY A 167 -6.33 1.59 3.70
C GLY A 167 -5.98 3.02 3.27
N THR A 168 -4.70 3.31 2.99
CA THR A 168 -4.29 4.63 2.48
C THR A 168 -4.67 4.83 1.01
N ALA A 169 -4.84 3.74 0.23
CA ALA A 169 -5.42 3.80 -1.11
C ALA A 169 -6.91 4.20 -1.04
N ARG A 170 -7.66 3.62 -0.09
CA ARG A 170 -9.07 4.00 0.17
C ARG A 170 -9.19 5.44 0.63
N PHE A 171 -8.24 5.91 1.43
CA PHE A 171 -8.13 7.31 1.81
C PHE A 171 -7.86 8.21 0.60
N ALA A 172 -6.96 7.84 -0.31
CA ALA A 172 -6.71 8.57 -1.55
C ALA A 172 -7.96 8.69 -2.43
N TRP A 173 -8.71 7.59 -2.61
CA TRP A 173 -10.03 7.60 -3.25
C TRP A 173 -10.99 8.59 -2.59
N ALA A 174 -11.08 8.55 -1.26
CA ALA A 174 -11.96 9.45 -0.51
C ALA A 174 -11.57 10.92 -0.69
N LEU A 175 -10.28 11.25 -0.71
CA LEU A 175 -9.81 12.61 -1.01
C LEU A 175 -10.14 13.03 -2.43
N ALA A 176 -9.98 12.15 -3.42
CA ALA A 176 -10.28 12.47 -4.82
C ALA A 176 -11.77 12.71 -5.07
N ILE A 177 -12.65 11.92 -4.46
CA ILE A 177 -14.10 12.04 -4.62
C ILE A 177 -14.66 13.26 -3.86
N ARG A 178 -14.10 13.56 -2.68
CA ARG A 178 -14.60 14.63 -1.81
C ARG A 178 -13.95 15.98 -2.11
N GLY A 179 -12.74 16.00 -2.67
CA GLY A 179 -12.00 17.22 -2.96
C GLY A 179 -11.86 18.14 -1.73
N ASP A 180 -12.15 19.42 -1.93
CA ASP A 180 -12.06 20.44 -0.88
C ASP A 180 -12.98 20.20 0.34
N ASP A 181 -14.06 19.41 0.19
CA ASP A 181 -14.90 19.01 1.34
C ASP A 181 -14.12 18.13 2.33
N ALA A 182 -13.15 17.34 1.86
CA ALA A 182 -12.34 16.49 2.73
C ALA A 182 -11.13 17.22 3.32
N LEU A 183 -10.54 18.13 2.56
CA LEU A 183 -9.40 18.92 3.02
C LEU A 183 -9.46 20.34 2.41
N PRO A 184 -9.89 21.35 3.19
CA PRO A 184 -10.04 22.71 2.69
C PRO A 184 -8.76 23.27 2.08
N GLY A 185 -8.89 23.77 0.86
CA GLY A 185 -7.77 24.37 0.14
C GLY A 185 -6.77 23.36 -0.38
N MET A 186 -7.06 22.05 -0.39
CA MET A 186 -6.23 21.04 -1.07
C MET A 186 -6.19 21.29 -2.59
N GLY A 187 -7.27 21.83 -3.15
CA GLY A 187 -7.47 21.90 -4.59
C GLY A 187 -7.93 20.55 -5.15
N PRO A 188 -8.25 20.47 -6.44
CA PRO A 188 -8.71 19.23 -7.05
C PRO A 188 -7.58 18.20 -7.12
N VAL A 189 -7.83 17.00 -6.60
CA VAL A 189 -6.98 15.84 -6.90
C VAL A 189 -7.22 15.44 -8.35
N THR A 190 -6.17 15.51 -9.16
CA THR A 190 -6.18 15.23 -10.60
C THR A 190 -6.13 13.75 -10.91
N GLY A 191 -5.51 12.97 -10.03
CA GLY A 191 -5.54 11.53 -10.16
C GLY A 191 -5.02 10.77 -8.95
N VAL A 192 -5.34 9.49 -8.90
CA VAL A 192 -4.96 8.59 -7.83
C VAL A 192 -4.23 7.37 -8.36
N ILE A 193 -3.23 6.89 -7.60
CA ILE A 193 -2.59 5.60 -7.80
C ILE A 193 -2.95 4.73 -6.60
N THR A 194 -3.73 3.68 -6.80
CA THR A 194 -4.34 2.94 -5.69
C THR A 194 -3.90 1.49 -5.74
N CYS A 195 -3.08 1.10 -4.76
CA CYS A 195 -2.61 -0.27 -4.65
C CYS A 195 -3.44 -1.03 -3.63
N SER A 196 -4.08 -2.11 -4.06
CA SER A 196 -4.70 -3.09 -3.17
C SER A 196 -5.72 -2.51 -2.18
N GLY A 197 -6.47 -1.49 -2.61
CA GLY A 197 -7.55 -0.89 -1.83
C GLY A 197 -8.49 -0.09 -2.74
N GLY A 198 -9.70 -0.60 -2.91
CA GLY A 198 -10.80 0.06 -3.59
C GLY A 198 -11.72 0.76 -2.60
N LEU A 199 -12.58 1.65 -3.11
CA LEU A 199 -13.61 2.29 -2.31
C LEU A 199 -14.97 1.71 -2.71
N PRO A 200 -15.75 1.14 -1.77
CA PRO A 200 -17.08 0.63 -2.10
C PRO A 200 -17.94 1.68 -2.80
N ASP A 201 -18.68 1.26 -3.82
CA ASP A 201 -19.67 2.08 -4.50
C ASP A 201 -20.78 2.54 -3.52
N GLY A 202 -21.34 3.72 -3.75
CA GLY A 202 -22.44 4.27 -2.96
C GLY A 202 -22.26 5.72 -2.48
N ASP A 203 -21.14 6.40 -2.77
CA ASP A 203 -21.04 7.85 -2.50
C ASP A 203 -21.80 8.64 -3.59
N PRO A 204 -22.83 9.44 -3.25
CA PRO A 204 -23.60 10.20 -4.24
C PRO A 204 -22.78 11.16 -5.11
N ARG A 205 -21.52 11.43 -4.75
CA ARG A 205 -20.57 12.32 -5.44
C ARG A 205 -19.75 11.65 -6.55
N TRP A 206 -19.99 10.36 -6.87
CA TRP A 206 -19.51 9.75 -8.13
C TRP A 206 -20.05 10.46 -9.40
N LYS A 207 -20.90 11.48 -9.27
CA LYS A 207 -21.47 12.24 -10.38
C LYS A 207 -20.42 13.18 -11.01
N LYS A 208 -19.88 12.76 -12.17
CA LYS A 208 -18.91 13.47 -13.02
C LYS A 208 -17.50 13.54 -12.41
N PRO A 209 -16.78 12.41 -12.34
CA PRO A 209 -15.41 12.38 -11.85
C PRO A 209 -14.52 13.34 -12.65
N THR A 210 -13.73 14.16 -11.96
CA THR A 210 -12.78 15.12 -12.54
C THR A 210 -11.33 14.63 -12.45
N PHE A 211 -11.12 13.38 -12.02
CA PHE A 211 -9.83 12.79 -11.76
C PHE A 211 -9.66 11.47 -12.52
N ALA A 212 -8.41 11.07 -12.76
CA ALA A 212 -8.07 9.77 -13.34
C ALA A 212 -7.61 8.77 -12.27
N ALA A 213 -7.87 7.48 -12.44
CA ALA A 213 -7.53 6.46 -11.46
C ALA A 213 -6.67 5.34 -12.06
N PHE A 214 -5.50 5.12 -11.49
CA PHE A 214 -4.64 3.98 -11.81
C PHE A 214 -4.66 2.99 -10.63
N GLY A 215 -5.35 1.88 -10.78
CA GLY A 215 -5.39 0.80 -9.80
C GLY A 215 -4.26 -0.20 -10.00
N THR A 216 -3.78 -0.79 -8.92
CA THR A 216 -2.86 -1.94 -8.96
C THR A 216 -3.26 -3.02 -7.97
N ALA A 217 -3.01 -4.29 -8.34
CA ALA A 217 -3.16 -5.42 -7.41
C ALA A 217 -2.11 -6.51 -7.69
N GLY A 218 -1.58 -7.10 -6.62
CA GLY A 218 -0.83 -8.34 -6.74
C GLY A 218 -1.73 -9.50 -7.18
N LEU A 219 -1.24 -10.40 -8.03
CA LEU A 219 -2.01 -11.55 -8.51
C LEU A 219 -2.58 -12.43 -7.39
N TRP A 220 -1.89 -12.52 -6.25
CA TRP A 220 -2.37 -13.23 -5.06
C TRP A 220 -2.69 -12.32 -3.87
N ASP A 221 -3.03 -11.07 -4.15
CA ASP A 221 -3.55 -10.16 -3.15
C ASP A 221 -4.95 -10.59 -2.69
N PHE A 222 -5.21 -10.50 -1.38
CA PHE A 222 -6.54 -10.76 -0.83
C PHE A 222 -7.56 -9.65 -1.18
N ASN A 223 -7.14 -8.51 -1.74
CA ASN A 223 -7.99 -7.46 -2.29
C ASN A 223 -8.05 -7.50 -3.83
N TYR A 224 -7.56 -8.56 -4.48
CA TYR A 224 -7.56 -8.66 -5.95
C TYR A 224 -8.96 -8.49 -6.57
N SER A 225 -9.95 -9.23 -6.06
CA SER A 225 -11.35 -9.13 -6.53
C SER A 225 -12.00 -7.79 -6.22
N GLU A 226 -11.59 -7.13 -5.12
CA GLU A 226 -12.01 -5.76 -4.79
C GLU A 226 -11.50 -4.77 -5.83
N MET A 227 -10.23 -4.88 -6.25
CA MET A 227 -9.66 -4.00 -7.27
C MET A 227 -10.30 -4.21 -8.64
N LEU A 228 -10.67 -5.45 -9.00
CA LEU A 228 -11.47 -5.71 -10.21
C LEU A 228 -12.86 -5.06 -10.14
N ALA A 229 -13.52 -5.15 -8.98
CA ALA A 229 -14.81 -4.50 -8.78
C ALA A 229 -14.69 -2.96 -8.86
N GLN A 230 -13.63 -2.40 -8.27
CA GLN A 230 -13.33 -0.96 -8.34
C GLN A 230 -13.10 -0.48 -9.78
N ASP A 231 -12.40 -1.26 -10.59
CA ASP A 231 -12.19 -0.96 -12.01
C ASP A 231 -13.52 -0.91 -12.78
N ALA A 232 -14.40 -1.88 -12.54
CA ALA A 232 -15.74 -1.90 -13.13
C ALA A 232 -16.60 -0.69 -12.69
N VAL A 233 -16.56 -0.31 -11.41
CA VAL A 233 -17.24 0.89 -10.88
C VAL A 233 -16.69 2.16 -11.54
N SER A 234 -15.38 2.23 -11.74
CA SER A 234 -14.73 3.36 -12.41
C SER A 234 -15.21 3.49 -13.86
N ALA A 235 -15.34 2.36 -14.58
CA ALA A 235 -15.90 2.32 -15.92
C ALA A 235 -17.37 2.77 -15.96
N GLU A 236 -18.20 2.29 -15.03
CA GLU A 236 -19.62 2.67 -14.93
C GLU A 236 -19.82 4.17 -14.72
N HIS A 237 -18.94 4.80 -13.95
CA HIS A 237 -18.98 6.24 -13.69
C HIS A 237 -18.22 7.09 -14.72
N GLY A 238 -17.62 6.48 -15.74
CA GLY A 238 -16.85 7.20 -16.77
C GLY A 238 -15.59 7.87 -16.24
N VAL A 239 -15.01 7.35 -15.15
CA VAL A 239 -13.70 7.77 -14.66
C VAL A 239 -12.65 7.29 -15.67
N PRO A 240 -11.72 8.12 -16.18
CA PRO A 240 -10.56 7.61 -16.88
C PRO A 240 -9.79 6.68 -15.96
N HIS A 241 -9.69 5.40 -16.31
CA HIS A 241 -9.19 4.37 -15.41
C HIS A 241 -8.24 3.39 -16.10
N ARG A 242 -7.38 2.77 -15.29
CA ARG A 242 -6.57 1.60 -15.63
C ARG A 242 -6.40 0.74 -14.40
N LEU A 243 -6.41 -0.58 -14.56
CA LEU A 243 -6.01 -1.53 -13.54
C LEU A 243 -4.87 -2.40 -14.05
N GLU A 244 -3.72 -2.32 -13.38
CA GLU A 244 -2.58 -3.19 -13.63
C GLU A 244 -2.45 -4.28 -12.56
N THR A 245 -2.05 -5.47 -12.99
CA THR A 245 -1.74 -6.57 -12.06
C THR A 245 -0.26 -6.92 -12.13
N PHE A 246 0.29 -7.39 -11.03
CA PHE A 246 1.70 -7.75 -10.95
C PHE A 246 1.92 -9.02 -10.15
N GLU A 247 3.03 -9.69 -10.39
CA GLU A 247 3.45 -10.85 -9.61
C GLU A 247 3.72 -10.45 -8.15
N GLY A 248 2.85 -10.86 -7.23
CA GLY A 248 2.93 -10.45 -5.84
C GLY A 248 1.63 -10.61 -5.06
N GLY A 249 1.72 -10.36 -3.75
CA GLY A 249 0.59 -10.32 -2.83
C GLY A 249 0.24 -8.88 -2.43
N HIS A 250 -0.10 -8.70 -1.16
CA HIS A 250 -0.52 -7.41 -0.59
C HIS A 250 0.66 -6.47 -0.28
N ARG A 251 1.13 -5.76 -1.30
CA ARG A 251 2.30 -4.87 -1.25
C ARG A 251 2.22 -3.81 -2.36
N TRP A 252 3.07 -2.79 -2.31
CA TRP A 252 3.28 -1.90 -3.45
C TRP A 252 3.72 -2.66 -4.71
N PRO A 253 3.37 -2.16 -5.91
CA PRO A 253 3.80 -2.77 -7.16
C PRO A 253 5.30 -2.55 -7.39
N PRO A 254 5.94 -3.30 -8.29
CA PRO A 254 7.32 -3.03 -8.71
C PRO A 254 7.48 -1.61 -9.27
N SER A 255 8.68 -1.03 -9.17
CA SER A 255 8.96 0.33 -9.66
C SER A 255 8.65 0.54 -11.15
N SER A 256 8.69 -0.52 -11.96
CA SER A 256 8.29 -0.47 -13.38
C SER A 256 6.81 -0.14 -13.57
N VAL A 257 5.93 -0.74 -12.76
CA VAL A 257 4.48 -0.47 -12.77
C VAL A 257 4.19 0.89 -12.16
N ALA A 258 4.89 1.27 -11.09
CA ALA A 258 4.81 2.61 -10.52
C ALA A 258 5.20 3.70 -11.53
N ALA A 259 6.24 3.45 -12.34
CA ALA A 259 6.64 4.36 -13.43
C ALA A 259 5.59 4.41 -14.56
N GLU A 260 4.98 3.29 -14.91
CA GLU A 260 3.88 3.24 -15.86
C GLU A 260 2.67 4.06 -15.39
N ALA A 261 2.36 4.02 -14.09
CA ALA A 261 1.27 4.82 -13.53
C ALA A 261 1.49 6.33 -13.74
N LEU A 262 2.70 6.83 -13.49
CA LEU A 262 3.03 8.25 -13.70
C LEU A 262 3.03 8.63 -15.19
N GLU A 263 3.51 7.74 -16.05
CA GLU A 263 3.43 7.91 -17.50
C GLU A 263 1.97 7.99 -17.98
N TRP A 264 1.13 7.08 -17.50
CA TRP A 264 -0.29 7.06 -17.83
C TRP A 264 -1.01 8.32 -17.32
N LEU A 265 -0.74 8.76 -16.09
CA LEU A 265 -1.31 10.00 -15.56
C LEU A 265 -0.89 11.23 -16.37
N ARG A 266 0.33 11.24 -16.93
CA ARG A 266 0.77 12.29 -17.85
C ARG A 266 0.01 12.27 -19.18
N ILE A 267 -0.27 11.08 -19.74
CA ILE A 267 -1.16 10.95 -20.91
C ILE A 267 -2.55 11.53 -20.58
N GLN A 268 -3.12 11.19 -19.41
CA GLN A 268 -4.41 11.72 -18.99
C GLN A 268 -4.40 13.23 -18.77
N ALA A 269 -3.30 13.80 -18.28
CA ALA A 269 -3.12 15.24 -18.16
C ALA A 269 -3.14 15.94 -19.53
N MET A 270 -2.50 15.36 -20.56
CA MET A 270 -2.56 15.89 -21.92
C MET A 270 -3.97 15.81 -22.51
N ARG A 271 -4.66 14.67 -22.30
CA ARG A 271 -6.03 14.46 -22.80
C ARG A 271 -7.07 15.34 -22.14
N SER A 272 -6.87 15.69 -20.87
CA SER A 272 -7.75 16.61 -20.13
C SER A 272 -7.39 18.09 -20.32
N GLY A 273 -6.34 18.41 -21.07
CA GLY A 273 -5.89 19.79 -21.31
C GLY A 273 -5.12 20.42 -20.15
N LEU A 274 -4.69 19.63 -19.16
CA LEU A 274 -3.84 20.07 -18.05
C LEU A 274 -2.35 20.16 -18.43
N GLU A 275 -1.95 19.47 -19.49
CA GLU A 275 -0.62 19.58 -20.11
C GLU A 275 -0.79 19.78 -21.62
N THR A 276 0.05 20.61 -22.25
CA THR A 276 0.05 20.74 -23.70
C THR A 276 0.49 19.41 -24.34
N PRO A 277 -0.24 18.87 -25.33
CA PRO A 277 0.14 17.62 -25.98
C PRO A 277 1.55 17.68 -26.59
N ASP A 278 2.37 16.70 -26.25
CA ASP A 278 3.69 16.47 -26.87
C ASP A 278 3.59 15.30 -27.85
N ALA A 279 3.32 15.61 -29.13
CA ALA A 279 3.10 14.60 -30.16
C ALA A 279 4.31 13.68 -30.35
N ALA A 280 5.53 14.22 -30.24
CA ALA A 280 6.75 13.42 -30.39
C ALA A 280 6.94 12.46 -29.21
N TRP A 281 6.60 12.89 -28.00
CA TRP A 281 6.62 12.02 -26.82
C TRP A 281 5.53 10.95 -26.90
N LEU A 282 4.30 11.31 -27.24
CA LEU A 282 3.18 10.36 -27.39
C LEU A 282 3.50 9.26 -28.41
N GLU A 283 4.10 9.62 -29.54
CA GLU A 283 4.54 8.66 -30.56
C GLU A 283 5.60 7.67 -30.02
N ARG A 284 6.59 8.16 -29.26
CA ARG A 284 7.60 7.29 -28.62
C ARG A 284 6.98 6.34 -27.60
N ILE A 285 5.98 6.80 -26.84
CA ILE A 285 5.28 5.95 -25.88
C ILE A 285 4.46 4.88 -26.61
N TRP A 286 3.73 5.26 -27.66
CA TRP A 286 2.98 4.33 -28.50
C TRP A 286 3.88 3.21 -29.04
N GLU A 287 5.00 3.56 -29.68
CA GLU A 287 5.90 2.56 -30.26
C GLU A 287 6.52 1.64 -29.21
N ARG A 288 6.94 2.17 -28.06
CA ARG A 288 7.50 1.36 -26.96
C ARG A 288 6.47 0.40 -26.38
N ARG A 289 5.24 0.87 -26.10
CA ARG A 289 4.18 0.03 -25.53
C ARG A 289 3.70 -1.01 -26.54
N ARG A 290 3.62 -0.67 -27.83
CA ARG A 290 3.32 -1.64 -28.91
C ARG A 290 4.40 -2.70 -29.02
N ALA A 291 5.68 -2.33 -28.92
CA ALA A 291 6.77 -3.30 -28.90
C ALA A 291 6.69 -4.25 -27.68
N GLN A 292 6.38 -3.73 -26.49
CA GLN A 292 6.18 -4.55 -25.29
C GLN A 292 5.02 -5.56 -25.44
N ALA A 293 3.89 -5.11 -26.01
CA ALA A 293 2.75 -5.99 -26.29
C ALA A 293 3.12 -7.10 -27.29
N ARG A 294 3.87 -6.78 -28.35
CA ARG A 294 4.39 -7.76 -29.31
C ARG A 294 5.34 -8.78 -28.65
N THR A 295 6.24 -8.34 -27.78
CA THR A 295 7.14 -9.27 -27.08
C THR A 295 6.36 -10.26 -26.22
N LEU A 296 5.30 -9.83 -25.51
CA LEU A 296 4.44 -10.74 -24.75
C LEU A 296 3.73 -11.77 -25.65
N GLU A 297 3.28 -11.33 -26.82
CA GLU A 297 2.67 -12.20 -27.82
C GLU A 297 3.68 -13.22 -28.37
N GLU A 298 4.88 -12.78 -28.73
CA GLU A 298 5.96 -13.61 -29.28
C GLU A 298 6.42 -14.71 -28.30
N ILE A 299 6.41 -14.43 -26.99
CA ILE A 299 6.74 -15.43 -25.96
C ILE A 299 5.54 -16.31 -25.56
N GLY A 300 4.37 -16.12 -26.18
CA GLY A 300 3.17 -16.93 -25.98
C GLY A 300 2.25 -16.47 -24.85
N ASP A 301 2.50 -15.33 -24.19
CA ASP A 301 1.58 -14.77 -23.19
C ASP A 301 0.52 -13.89 -23.83
N HIS A 302 -0.34 -14.53 -24.61
CA HIS A 302 -1.37 -13.89 -25.42
C HIS A 302 -2.43 -13.17 -24.56
N VAL A 303 -2.65 -13.60 -23.31
CA VAL A 303 -3.56 -12.92 -22.38
C VAL A 303 -2.97 -11.57 -21.94
N ALA A 304 -1.68 -11.54 -21.57
CA ALA A 304 -1.01 -10.30 -21.21
C ALA A 304 -0.87 -9.36 -22.42
N ALA A 305 -0.52 -9.89 -23.59
CA ALA A 305 -0.44 -9.13 -24.83
C ALA A 305 -1.78 -8.47 -25.19
N LEU A 306 -2.88 -9.23 -25.10
CA LEU A 306 -4.23 -8.72 -25.34
C LEU A 306 -4.59 -7.54 -24.43
N GLY A 307 -4.22 -7.60 -23.15
CA GLY A 307 -4.37 -6.48 -22.22
C GLY A 307 -3.64 -5.24 -22.72
N ARG A 308 -2.34 -5.37 -23.04
CA ARG A 308 -1.50 -4.24 -23.47
C ARG A 308 -1.93 -3.64 -24.81
N TYR A 309 -2.48 -4.43 -25.72
CA TYR A 309 -3.07 -3.88 -26.95
C TYR A 309 -4.37 -3.10 -26.69
N ARG A 310 -5.23 -3.58 -25.79
CA ARG A 310 -6.43 -2.83 -25.39
C ARG A 310 -6.08 -1.51 -24.72
N ASP A 311 -5.04 -1.50 -23.90
CA ASP A 311 -4.51 -0.28 -23.28
C ASP A 311 -4.06 0.77 -24.32
N LEU A 312 -3.35 0.34 -25.37
CA LEU A 312 -2.96 1.22 -26.47
C LEU A 312 -4.17 1.84 -27.18
N VAL A 313 -5.19 1.04 -27.51
CA VAL A 313 -6.42 1.54 -28.15
C VAL A 313 -7.15 2.53 -27.26
N THR A 314 -7.17 2.29 -25.95
CA THR A 314 -7.84 3.16 -24.96
C THR A 314 -7.09 4.47 -24.78
N ASP A 315 -5.76 4.43 -24.65
CA ASP A 315 -4.93 5.60 -24.34
C ASP A 315 -4.70 6.51 -25.54
N PHE A 316 -4.67 5.95 -26.75
CA PHE A 316 -4.35 6.66 -27.99
C PHE A 316 -5.45 6.50 -29.06
N PRO A 317 -6.71 6.85 -28.77
CA PRO A 317 -7.85 6.52 -29.65
C PRO A 317 -7.75 7.12 -31.05
N ASP A 318 -7.04 8.24 -31.20
CA ASP A 318 -6.85 8.98 -32.45
C ASP A 318 -5.58 8.58 -33.22
N HIS A 319 -4.79 7.64 -32.70
CA HIS A 319 -3.56 7.21 -33.37
C HIS A 319 -3.87 6.39 -34.63
N PRO A 320 -3.20 6.63 -35.78
CA PRO A 320 -3.52 5.97 -37.05
C PRO A 320 -3.48 4.43 -37.01
N GLY A 321 -2.63 3.86 -36.14
CA GLY A 321 -2.48 2.41 -35.96
C GLY A 321 -3.62 1.72 -35.19
N VAL A 322 -4.58 2.46 -34.64
CA VAL A 322 -5.65 1.88 -33.79
C VAL A 322 -6.59 0.96 -34.58
N ALA A 323 -6.87 1.26 -35.85
CA ALA A 323 -7.79 0.44 -36.65
C ALA A 323 -7.27 -0.99 -36.83
N GLU A 324 -6.01 -1.12 -37.28
CA GLU A 324 -5.29 -2.40 -37.39
C GLU A 324 -5.24 -3.12 -36.03
N LEU A 325 -4.98 -2.37 -34.95
CA LEU A 325 -4.87 -2.95 -33.62
C LEU A 325 -6.19 -3.54 -33.10
N ARG A 326 -7.33 -2.92 -33.43
CA ARG A 326 -8.66 -3.45 -33.07
C ARG A 326 -8.96 -4.78 -33.76
N GLU A 327 -8.56 -4.92 -35.02
CA GLU A 327 -8.68 -6.20 -35.74
C GLU A 327 -7.80 -7.28 -35.09
N HIS A 328 -6.55 -6.95 -34.76
CA HIS A 328 -5.62 -7.85 -34.08
C HIS A 328 -6.14 -8.29 -32.70
N ILE A 329 -6.64 -7.35 -31.90
CA ILE A 329 -7.29 -7.62 -30.60
C ILE A 329 -8.46 -8.60 -30.77
N GLY A 330 -9.26 -8.46 -31.83
CA GLY A 330 -10.38 -9.36 -32.12
C GLY A 330 -9.91 -10.79 -32.37
N SER A 331 -8.85 -10.96 -33.17
CA SER A 331 -8.24 -12.26 -33.46
C SER A 331 -7.66 -12.90 -32.19
N LEU A 332 -6.83 -12.16 -31.45
CA LEU A 332 -6.16 -12.65 -30.24
C LEU A 332 -7.18 -13.00 -29.13
N ALA A 333 -8.25 -12.20 -28.98
CA ALA A 333 -9.32 -12.47 -28.01
C ALA A 333 -10.15 -13.72 -28.35
N ALA A 334 -10.20 -14.12 -29.63
CA ALA A 334 -10.94 -15.30 -30.08
C ALA A 334 -10.13 -16.60 -29.95
N GLU A 335 -8.84 -16.52 -29.61
CA GLU A 335 -8.01 -17.71 -29.49
C GLU A 335 -8.49 -18.66 -28.40
N PRO A 336 -8.48 -19.98 -28.65
CA PRO A 336 -8.98 -20.96 -27.69
C PRO A 336 -8.34 -20.87 -26.31
N GLU A 337 -7.02 -20.62 -26.24
CA GLU A 337 -6.31 -20.54 -24.97
C GLU A 337 -6.64 -19.27 -24.19
N VAL A 338 -6.73 -18.13 -24.87
CA VAL A 338 -7.15 -16.86 -24.25
C VAL A 338 -8.57 -16.99 -23.69
N VAL A 339 -9.51 -17.52 -24.47
CA VAL A 339 -10.89 -17.77 -24.03
C VAL A 339 -10.94 -18.75 -22.87
N ARG A 340 -10.13 -19.82 -22.90
CA ARG A 340 -10.04 -20.82 -21.83
C ARG A 340 -9.56 -20.19 -20.53
N ARG A 341 -8.45 -19.44 -20.55
CA ARG A 341 -7.88 -18.76 -19.37
C ARG A 341 -8.83 -17.72 -18.78
N GLN A 342 -9.46 -16.88 -19.62
CA GLN A 342 -10.46 -15.92 -19.14
C GLN A 342 -11.65 -16.59 -18.45
N LYS A 343 -12.19 -17.67 -19.05
CA LYS A 343 -13.27 -18.46 -18.43
C LYS A 343 -12.83 -19.10 -17.12
N LEU A 344 -11.57 -19.53 -17.03
CA LEU A 344 -11.05 -20.15 -15.82
C LEU A 344 -10.86 -19.13 -14.70
N LEU A 345 -10.27 -17.97 -15.00
CA LEU A 345 -10.18 -16.86 -14.04
C LEU A 345 -11.55 -16.45 -13.52
N ALA A 346 -12.55 -16.31 -14.40
CA ALA A 346 -13.93 -16.01 -13.99
C ALA A 346 -14.50 -17.08 -13.05
N LYS A 347 -14.27 -18.37 -13.33
CA LYS A 347 -14.68 -19.47 -12.45
C LYS A 347 -13.97 -19.43 -11.09
N VAL A 348 -12.68 -19.12 -11.06
CA VAL A 348 -11.93 -18.94 -9.81
C VAL A 348 -12.55 -17.81 -9.02
N LEU A 349 -12.75 -16.62 -9.60
CA LEU A 349 -13.34 -15.48 -8.89
C LEU A 349 -14.76 -15.76 -8.36
N GLU A 350 -15.58 -16.52 -9.07
CA GLU A 350 -16.91 -16.92 -8.56
C GLU A 350 -16.84 -17.88 -7.37
N ARG A 351 -15.82 -18.76 -7.30
CA ARG A 351 -15.60 -19.64 -6.14
C ARG A 351 -15.09 -18.88 -4.91
N GLU A 352 -14.55 -17.67 -5.09
CA GLU A 352 -14.03 -16.85 -3.99
C GLU A 352 -15.13 -16.39 -3.04
N LYS A 353 -16.31 -16.02 -3.55
CA LYS A 353 -17.44 -15.54 -2.73
C LYS A 353 -17.87 -16.55 -1.65
N PRO A 354 -18.21 -17.82 -1.96
CA PRO A 354 -18.54 -18.80 -0.93
C PRO A 354 -17.32 -19.15 -0.05
N PHE A 355 -16.09 -19.07 -0.57
CA PHE A 355 -14.89 -19.26 0.24
C PHE A 355 -14.75 -18.16 1.31
N ARG A 356 -14.94 -16.88 0.96
CA ARG A 356 -14.96 -15.77 1.92
C ARG A 356 -16.04 -15.94 2.99
N ALA A 357 -17.21 -16.47 2.63
CA ALA A 357 -18.25 -16.80 3.61
C ALA A 357 -17.77 -17.86 4.62
N LYS A 358 -17.04 -18.89 4.17
CA LYS A 358 -16.41 -19.86 5.09
C LYS A 358 -15.37 -19.20 6.00
N VAL A 359 -14.52 -18.33 5.46
CA VAL A 359 -13.53 -17.57 6.25
C VAL A 359 -14.22 -16.70 7.30
N ALA A 360 -15.34 -16.06 6.97
CA ALA A 360 -16.13 -15.28 7.92
C ALA A 360 -16.71 -16.14 9.06
N LEU A 361 -17.18 -17.36 8.75
CA LEU A 361 -17.63 -18.31 9.77
C LEU A 361 -16.49 -18.79 10.67
N ALA A 362 -15.33 -19.14 10.10
CA ALA A 362 -14.14 -19.51 10.87
C ALA A 362 -13.67 -18.37 11.77
N THR A 363 -13.67 -17.14 11.23
CA THR A 363 -13.37 -15.91 11.99
C THR A 363 -14.32 -15.72 13.16
N ARG A 364 -15.62 -15.96 12.96
CA ARG A 364 -16.61 -15.90 14.04
C ARG A 364 -16.32 -16.94 15.11
N ALA A 365 -16.04 -18.18 14.75
CA ALA A 365 -15.69 -19.25 15.69
C ALA A 365 -14.47 -18.86 16.55
N LEU A 366 -13.39 -18.40 15.92
CA LEU A 366 -12.19 -17.88 16.59
C LEU A 366 -12.52 -16.74 17.58
N LYS A 367 -13.50 -15.90 17.26
CA LYS A 367 -13.96 -14.77 18.09
C LYS A 367 -14.92 -15.13 19.22
N THR A 368 -15.56 -16.30 19.19
CA THR A 368 -16.61 -16.62 20.17
C THR A 368 -16.31 -17.84 21.04
N GLU A 369 -15.54 -18.80 20.54
CA GLU A 369 -15.23 -20.03 21.28
C GLU A 369 -14.01 -19.83 22.20
N ASN A 370 -14.06 -20.39 23.42
CA ASN A 370 -12.97 -20.25 24.39
C ASN A 370 -11.69 -20.96 23.96
N SER A 371 -11.84 -22.15 23.36
CA SER A 371 -10.75 -22.97 22.82
C SER A 371 -11.14 -23.47 21.42
N PRO A 372 -11.07 -22.61 20.39
CA PRO A 372 -11.41 -23.02 19.02
C PRO A 372 -10.47 -24.11 18.53
N ASP A 373 -11.00 -25.11 17.83
CA ASP A 373 -10.20 -26.16 17.21
C ASP A 373 -9.61 -25.65 15.87
N ALA A 374 -8.36 -25.18 15.92
CA ALA A 374 -7.64 -24.73 14.74
C ALA A 374 -7.57 -25.84 13.66
N GLY A 375 -7.32 -27.09 14.04
CA GLY A 375 -7.24 -28.22 13.12
C GLY A 375 -8.53 -28.42 12.33
N LYS A 376 -9.67 -28.35 13.02
CA LYS A 376 -10.98 -28.44 12.38
C LYS A 376 -11.24 -27.26 11.42
N LEU A 377 -10.90 -26.04 11.84
CA LEU A 377 -11.05 -24.86 10.97
C LEU A 377 -10.16 -24.95 9.73
N MET A 378 -8.92 -25.41 9.85
CA MET A 378 -8.02 -25.63 8.72
C MET A 378 -8.57 -26.68 7.74
N GLN A 379 -9.18 -27.75 8.26
CA GLN A 379 -9.85 -28.77 7.46
C GLN A 379 -11.06 -28.20 6.71
N ASP A 380 -11.92 -27.44 7.38
CA ASP A 380 -13.15 -26.87 6.80
C ASP A 380 -12.84 -25.80 5.73
N LEU A 381 -11.72 -25.08 5.91
CA LEU A 381 -11.17 -24.14 4.93
C LEU A 381 -10.36 -24.83 3.82
N GLY A 382 -10.04 -26.12 3.95
CA GLY A 382 -9.27 -26.87 2.95
C GLY A 382 -7.84 -26.37 2.77
N ILE A 383 -7.17 -25.93 3.84
CA ILE A 383 -5.87 -25.23 3.74
C ILE A 383 -4.78 -26.09 3.09
N GLU A 384 -4.68 -27.38 3.44
CA GLU A 384 -3.66 -28.27 2.85
C GLU A 384 -3.90 -28.53 1.36
N ASP A 385 -5.16 -28.60 0.92
CA ASP A 385 -5.48 -28.70 -0.50
C ASP A 385 -5.13 -27.42 -1.25
N LEU A 386 -5.40 -26.26 -0.67
CA LEU A 386 -5.02 -24.97 -1.24
C LEU A 386 -3.50 -24.79 -1.31
N LYS A 387 -2.76 -25.19 -0.28
CA LYS A 387 -1.29 -25.17 -0.28
C LYS A 387 -0.72 -26.03 -1.38
N ARG A 388 -1.27 -27.23 -1.57
CA ARG A 388 -0.86 -28.13 -2.66
C ARG A 388 -1.13 -27.48 -4.02
N GLN A 389 -2.34 -26.97 -4.26
CA GLN A 389 -2.69 -26.27 -5.51
C GLN A 389 -1.82 -25.04 -5.76
N ALA A 390 -1.49 -24.27 -4.72
CA ALA A 390 -0.64 -23.08 -4.82
C ALA A 390 0.82 -23.40 -5.20
N ALA A 391 1.30 -24.61 -4.89
CA ALA A 391 2.65 -25.08 -5.19
C ALA A 391 2.76 -25.87 -6.51
N GLU A 392 1.63 -26.32 -7.06
CA GLU A 392 1.60 -27.10 -8.31
C GLU A 392 1.97 -26.25 -9.53
N ALA A 393 2.63 -26.89 -10.51
CA ALA A 393 2.91 -26.30 -11.84
C ALA A 393 1.70 -26.42 -12.80
N GLY A 394 0.49 -26.48 -12.24
CA GLY A 394 -0.76 -26.62 -13.00
C GLY A 394 -1.19 -25.33 -13.69
N ASP A 395 -2.49 -25.19 -13.92
CA ASP A 395 -3.03 -23.97 -14.53
C ASP A 395 -2.76 -22.75 -13.65
N VAL A 396 -2.19 -21.70 -14.26
CA VAL A 396 -1.81 -20.47 -13.58
C VAL A 396 -2.98 -19.79 -12.86
N GLU A 397 -4.19 -19.83 -13.42
CA GLU A 397 -5.36 -19.18 -12.81
C GLU A 397 -5.83 -19.91 -11.55
N GLU A 398 -5.78 -21.24 -11.55
CA GLU A 398 -6.10 -22.07 -10.37
C GLU A 398 -5.01 -21.94 -9.30
N ARG A 399 -3.74 -21.98 -9.71
CA ARG A 399 -2.59 -21.81 -8.80
C ARG A 399 -2.63 -20.45 -8.09
N ASP A 400 -2.77 -19.37 -8.85
CA ASP A 400 -2.79 -18.02 -8.28
C ASP A 400 -4.12 -17.75 -7.55
N GLY A 401 -5.21 -18.39 -7.95
CA GLY A 401 -6.46 -18.48 -7.17
C GLY A 401 -6.28 -19.11 -5.80
N ALA A 402 -5.59 -20.25 -5.72
CA ALA A 402 -5.29 -20.91 -4.45
C ALA A 402 -4.42 -20.03 -3.55
N LYS A 403 -3.39 -19.36 -4.12
CA LYS A 403 -2.60 -18.36 -3.39
C LYS A 403 -3.47 -17.20 -2.87
N ARG A 404 -4.40 -16.66 -3.68
CA ARG A 404 -5.37 -15.63 -3.23
C ARG A 404 -6.18 -16.12 -2.04
N TYR A 405 -6.68 -17.35 -2.07
CA TYR A 405 -7.50 -17.90 -0.99
C TYR A 405 -6.72 -18.07 0.30
N LEU A 406 -5.48 -18.56 0.22
CA LEU A 406 -4.55 -18.60 1.34
C LEU A 406 -4.26 -17.18 1.87
N ALA A 407 -4.11 -16.20 0.99
CA ALA A 407 -3.90 -14.80 1.37
C ALA A 407 -5.13 -14.20 2.10
N ILE A 408 -6.36 -14.55 1.70
CA ILE A 408 -7.60 -14.14 2.40
C ILE A 408 -7.60 -14.67 3.84
N VAL A 409 -7.29 -15.95 4.02
CA VAL A 409 -7.18 -16.56 5.36
C VAL A 409 -6.08 -15.88 6.16
N THR A 410 -4.88 -15.79 5.58
CA THR A 410 -3.69 -15.24 6.23
C THR A 410 -3.88 -13.78 6.62
N GLY A 411 -4.51 -12.95 5.79
CA GLY A 411 -4.78 -11.55 6.13
C GLY A 411 -5.54 -11.42 7.45
N GLN A 412 -6.55 -12.26 7.66
CA GLN A 412 -7.29 -12.31 8.93
C GLN A 412 -6.46 -12.91 10.07
N THR A 413 -5.90 -14.10 9.85
CA THR A 413 -5.35 -14.92 10.94
C THR A 413 -3.95 -14.53 11.39
N SER A 414 -3.21 -13.77 10.57
CA SER A 414 -1.83 -13.38 10.87
C SER A 414 -1.69 -11.97 11.45
N PHE A 415 -2.72 -11.13 11.32
CA PHE A 415 -2.64 -9.71 11.71
C PHE A 415 -3.92 -9.21 12.36
N TYR A 416 -5.03 -9.13 11.61
CA TYR A 416 -6.25 -8.47 12.08
C TYR A 416 -6.88 -9.17 13.29
N LEU A 417 -7.08 -10.49 13.21
CA LEU A 417 -7.75 -11.24 14.28
C LEU A 417 -6.90 -11.38 15.53
N PRO A 418 -5.62 -11.78 15.47
CA PRO A 418 -4.83 -11.88 16.68
C PRO A 418 -4.78 -10.55 17.43
N ARG A 419 -4.53 -9.41 16.75
CA ARG A 419 -4.53 -8.08 17.38
C ARG A 419 -5.84 -7.77 18.12
N GLU A 420 -6.97 -7.99 17.46
CA GLU A 420 -8.29 -7.78 18.08
C GLU A 420 -8.50 -8.70 19.29
N LEU A 421 -8.07 -9.96 19.20
CA LEU A 421 -8.25 -10.97 20.23
C LEU A 421 -7.34 -10.73 21.43
N PHE A 422 -6.08 -10.32 21.23
CA PHE A 422 -5.17 -9.87 22.28
C PHE A 422 -5.76 -8.69 23.04
N ALA A 423 -6.25 -7.66 22.33
CA ALA A 423 -6.88 -6.49 22.96
C ALA A 423 -8.12 -6.84 23.81
N LYS A 424 -8.81 -7.95 23.49
CA LYS A 424 -9.96 -8.47 24.24
C LYS A 424 -9.60 -9.55 25.28
N GLY A 425 -8.31 -9.87 25.46
CA GLY A 425 -7.85 -10.94 26.35
C GLY A 425 -8.27 -12.35 25.91
N ARG A 426 -8.68 -12.54 24.65
CA ARG A 426 -9.15 -13.83 24.10
C ARG A 426 -8.00 -14.62 23.49
N TYR A 427 -7.03 -14.98 24.32
CA TYR A 427 -5.77 -15.60 23.88
C TYR A 427 -5.95 -16.97 23.23
N GLY A 428 -6.98 -17.76 23.60
CA GLY A 428 -7.28 -19.06 22.97
C GLY A 428 -7.61 -18.92 21.48
N GLY A 429 -8.43 -17.92 21.13
CA GLY A 429 -8.71 -17.59 19.74
C GLY A 429 -7.51 -17.01 19.01
N ALA A 430 -6.69 -16.18 19.69
CA ALA A 430 -5.48 -15.63 19.11
C ALA A 430 -4.47 -16.73 18.75
N ALA A 431 -4.24 -17.68 19.66
CA ALA A 431 -3.38 -18.84 19.43
C ALA A 431 -3.88 -19.68 18.25
N ALA A 432 -5.17 -20.02 18.22
CA ALA A 432 -5.76 -20.79 17.13
C ALA A 432 -5.64 -20.08 15.76
N ALA A 433 -5.86 -18.76 15.72
CA ALA A 433 -5.65 -17.96 14.51
C ALA A 433 -4.18 -18.00 14.05
N LEU A 434 -3.24 -17.80 14.98
CA LEU A 434 -1.81 -17.80 14.66
C LEU A 434 -1.33 -19.20 14.22
N GLU A 435 -1.86 -20.28 14.77
CA GLU A 435 -1.59 -21.65 14.32
C GLU A 435 -2.08 -21.89 12.88
N ILE A 436 -3.26 -21.38 12.52
CA ILE A 436 -3.76 -21.39 11.13
C ILE A 436 -2.79 -20.61 10.23
N ALA A 437 -2.37 -19.41 10.66
CA ALA A 437 -1.45 -18.59 9.89
C ALA A 437 -0.07 -19.25 9.69
N LEU A 438 0.47 -19.90 10.73
CA LEU A 438 1.75 -20.62 10.71
C LEU A 438 1.70 -21.90 9.87
N THR A 439 0.52 -22.50 9.71
CA THR A 439 0.35 -23.61 8.76
C THR A 439 0.52 -23.16 7.32
N ILE A 440 0.20 -21.90 7.02
CA ILE A 440 0.35 -21.30 5.68
C ILE A 440 1.74 -20.69 5.52
N ARG A 441 2.27 -20.00 6.54
CA ARG A 441 3.56 -19.28 6.54
C ARG A 441 4.42 -19.70 7.73
N PRO A 442 4.95 -20.94 7.76
CA PRO A 442 5.76 -21.45 8.87
C PRO A 442 7.10 -20.73 9.02
N GLU A 443 7.56 -20.03 7.98
CA GLU A 443 8.83 -19.29 7.94
C GLU A 443 8.74 -17.88 8.57
N ASN A 444 7.57 -17.45 9.04
CA ASN A 444 7.40 -16.09 9.57
C ASN A 444 7.76 -16.03 11.07
N PRO A 445 8.87 -15.37 11.45
CA PRO A 445 9.32 -15.32 12.85
C PRO A 445 8.34 -14.59 13.77
N GLU A 446 7.69 -13.53 13.28
CA GLU A 446 6.76 -12.71 14.09
C GLU A 446 5.49 -13.50 14.45
N LEU A 447 5.05 -14.41 13.58
CA LEU A 447 3.89 -15.27 13.89
C LEU A 447 4.20 -16.28 15.00
N TRP A 448 5.41 -16.84 15.00
CA TRP A 448 5.86 -17.70 16.09
C TRP A 448 6.01 -16.91 17.40
N TYR A 449 6.55 -15.69 17.34
CA TYR A 449 6.65 -14.81 18.50
C TYR A 449 5.27 -14.49 19.10
N ASN A 450 4.33 -14.04 18.27
CA ASN A 450 2.96 -13.74 18.72
C ASN A 450 2.24 -15.00 19.25
N LEU A 451 2.51 -16.18 18.68
CA LEU A 451 1.96 -17.43 19.19
C LEU A 451 2.52 -17.73 20.59
N ALA A 452 3.80 -17.46 20.82
CA ALA A 452 4.39 -17.58 22.15
C ALA A 452 3.71 -16.65 23.16
N CYS A 453 3.46 -15.39 22.81
CA CYS A 453 2.73 -14.44 23.65
C CYS A 453 1.32 -14.97 24.00
N ALA A 454 0.57 -15.47 23.01
CA ALA A 454 -0.75 -16.03 23.25
C ALA A 454 -0.70 -17.24 24.19
N ARG A 455 0.27 -18.15 24.00
CA ARG A 455 0.46 -19.35 24.83
C ARG A 455 0.91 -19.00 26.26
N ALA A 456 1.81 -18.04 26.43
CA ALA A 456 2.23 -17.56 27.74
C ALA A 456 1.04 -17.01 28.54
N ARG A 457 0.18 -16.22 27.88
CA ARG A 457 -1.06 -15.69 28.48
C ARG A 457 -2.10 -16.76 28.81
N LEU A 458 -2.04 -17.92 28.17
CA LEU A 458 -2.85 -19.10 28.49
C LEU A 458 -2.23 -19.98 29.59
N GLY A 459 -1.06 -19.63 30.13
CA GLY A 459 -0.33 -20.45 31.10
C GLY A 459 0.33 -21.70 30.48
N GLN A 460 0.48 -21.74 29.16
CA GLN A 460 1.06 -22.85 28.42
C GLN A 460 2.57 -22.66 28.26
N ALA A 461 3.29 -22.66 29.39
CA ALA A 461 4.70 -22.27 29.46
C ALA A 461 5.61 -23.04 28.49
N GLU A 462 5.55 -24.37 28.47
CA GLU A 462 6.35 -25.21 27.56
C GLU A 462 6.08 -24.86 26.08
N GLY A 463 4.81 -24.69 25.72
CA GLY A 463 4.39 -24.36 24.36
C GLY A 463 4.79 -22.94 23.92
N ALA A 464 4.88 -21.99 24.86
CA ALA A 464 5.36 -20.64 24.63
C ALA A 464 6.88 -20.64 24.37
N ILE A 465 7.66 -21.35 25.19
CA ILE A 465 9.12 -21.45 25.04
C ILE A 465 9.49 -22.12 23.71
N GLU A 466 8.77 -23.17 23.31
CA GLU A 466 8.97 -23.80 22.01
C GLU A 466 8.66 -22.85 20.85
N ALA A 467 7.58 -22.07 20.94
CA ALA A 467 7.25 -21.06 19.94
C ALA A 467 8.31 -19.94 19.86
N LEU A 468 8.86 -19.48 20.98
CA LEU A 468 9.99 -18.53 21.01
C LEU A 468 11.25 -19.10 20.36
N ARG A 469 11.54 -20.38 20.59
CA ARG A 469 12.66 -21.06 19.95
C ARG A 469 12.48 -21.09 18.44
N ARG A 470 11.28 -21.42 17.96
CA ARG A 470 10.94 -21.37 16.53
C ARG A 470 11.05 -19.96 15.99
N ALA A 471 10.52 -18.94 16.67
CA ALA A 471 10.63 -17.55 16.26
C ALA A 471 12.08 -17.15 15.99
N ARG A 472 12.99 -17.46 16.93
CA ARG A 472 14.43 -17.24 16.75
C ARG A 472 14.99 -18.02 15.56
N ASP A 473 14.66 -19.31 15.44
CA ASP A 473 15.20 -20.17 14.38
C ASP A 473 14.78 -19.68 12.98
N GLU A 474 13.58 -19.11 12.86
CA GLU A 474 13.07 -18.43 11.64
C GLU A 474 13.56 -16.97 11.49
N GLY A 475 14.36 -16.45 12.43
CA GLY A 475 15.06 -15.16 12.30
C GLY A 475 14.55 -14.00 13.15
N PHE A 476 13.67 -14.24 14.14
CA PHE A 476 13.31 -13.21 15.13
C PHE A 476 14.58 -12.72 15.84
N SER A 477 14.75 -11.39 15.92
CA SER A 477 15.98 -10.77 16.41
C SER A 477 15.71 -9.45 17.15
N ASP A 478 14.86 -9.49 18.18
CA ASP A 478 14.61 -8.36 19.08
C ASP A 478 14.70 -8.80 20.57
N PRO A 479 15.90 -8.81 21.16
CA PRO A 479 16.09 -9.24 22.55
C PRO A 479 15.49 -8.25 23.56
N GLU A 480 15.43 -6.96 23.24
CA GLU A 480 14.81 -5.94 24.09
C GLU A 480 13.31 -6.16 24.21
N LEU A 481 12.63 -6.39 23.08
CA LEU A 481 11.22 -6.74 23.09
C LEU A 481 10.99 -8.04 23.86
N LEU A 482 11.74 -9.10 23.54
CA LEU A 482 11.60 -10.39 24.24
C LEU A 482 11.70 -10.20 25.77
N ALA A 483 12.65 -9.40 26.25
CA ALA A 483 12.86 -9.18 27.68
C ALA A 483 11.78 -8.30 28.34
N THR A 484 11.08 -7.45 27.59
CA THR A 484 10.19 -6.42 28.15
C THR A 484 8.71 -6.63 27.84
N ASP A 485 8.37 -7.50 26.89
CA ASP A 485 7.00 -7.79 26.50
C ASP A 485 6.17 -8.32 27.69
N PRO A 486 5.09 -7.62 28.06
CA PRO A 486 4.24 -8.00 29.19
C PRO A 486 3.48 -9.31 28.97
N ASP A 487 3.23 -9.73 27.72
CA ASP A 487 2.54 -10.99 27.45
C ASP A 487 3.39 -12.21 27.80
N LEU A 488 4.71 -12.04 27.84
CA LEU A 488 5.68 -13.10 28.19
C LEU A 488 6.07 -13.12 29.66
N GLU A 489 5.52 -12.24 30.50
CA GLU A 489 5.90 -12.14 31.93
C GLU A 489 5.82 -13.50 32.65
N ALA A 490 4.76 -14.27 32.40
CA ALA A 490 4.53 -15.57 33.03
C ALA A 490 5.56 -16.66 32.68
N VAL A 491 6.37 -16.46 31.64
CA VAL A 491 7.36 -17.46 31.16
C VAL A 491 8.81 -16.99 31.29
N ARG A 492 9.07 -15.82 31.89
CA ARG A 492 10.44 -15.28 32.03
C ARG A 492 11.33 -16.10 32.95
N ASP A 493 10.73 -16.72 33.96
CA ASP A 493 11.44 -17.57 34.92
C ASP A 493 11.60 -19.02 34.43
N GLU A 494 11.07 -19.35 33.26
CA GLU A 494 11.23 -20.68 32.68
C GLU A 494 12.69 -20.92 32.25
N PRO A 495 13.26 -22.11 32.50
CA PRO A 495 14.67 -22.40 32.19
C PRO A 495 15.08 -22.13 30.74
N GLY A 496 14.16 -22.34 29.79
CA GLY A 496 14.41 -22.09 28.37
C GLY A 496 14.48 -20.61 27.99
N PHE A 497 13.86 -19.72 28.77
CA PHE A 497 13.72 -18.31 28.44
C PHE A 497 15.05 -17.57 28.55
N ALA A 498 15.75 -17.72 29.69
CA ALA A 498 17.04 -17.08 29.92
C ALA A 498 18.07 -17.49 28.86
N HIS A 499 18.08 -18.76 28.46
CA HIS A 499 18.95 -19.27 27.41
C HIS A 499 18.61 -18.68 26.02
N LEU A 500 17.33 -18.52 25.70
CA LEU A 500 16.88 -17.88 24.46
C LEU A 500 17.31 -16.41 24.39
N LEU A 501 17.10 -15.66 25.47
CA LEU A 501 17.44 -14.24 25.54
C LEU A 501 18.96 -14.01 25.40
N GLU A 502 19.77 -14.81 26.09
CA GLU A 502 21.23 -14.71 25.98
C GLU A 502 21.72 -15.03 24.57
N ARG A 503 21.12 -16.03 23.92
CA ARG A 503 21.46 -16.37 22.53
C ARG A 503 21.11 -15.25 21.55
N LEU A 504 20.00 -14.55 21.72
CA LEU A 504 19.62 -13.43 20.86
C LEU A 504 20.55 -12.23 21.03
N ARG A 505 21.04 -11.98 22.26
CA ARG A 505 22.00 -10.89 22.54
C ARG A 505 23.38 -11.14 21.95
N THR A 506 23.75 -12.42 21.81
CA THR A 506 25.09 -12.84 21.36
C THR A 506 25.15 -13.23 19.88
N SER A 507 24.01 -13.46 19.24
CA SER A 507 23.94 -13.69 17.79
C SER A 507 24.05 -12.38 17.00
N GLU A 508 24.87 -12.36 15.94
CA GLU A 508 24.80 -11.26 14.98
C GLU A 508 23.40 -11.18 14.36
N PRO A 509 22.81 -9.98 14.26
CA PRO A 509 21.49 -9.81 13.65
C PRO A 509 21.53 -10.27 12.21
N ARG A 510 20.70 -11.27 11.86
CA ARG A 510 20.47 -11.61 10.45
C ARG A 510 19.61 -10.53 9.81
N PRO A 511 19.93 -10.04 8.61
CA PRO A 511 19.08 -9.07 7.93
C PRO A 511 17.74 -9.73 7.60
N GLY A 512 16.69 -9.34 8.33
CA GLY A 512 15.31 -9.74 8.09
C GLY A 512 14.41 -8.50 8.11
N THR A 513 13.46 -8.45 7.18
CA THR A 513 12.41 -7.43 7.10
C THR A 513 11.43 -7.61 8.26
N SER A 514 11.71 -7.00 9.41
CA SER A 514 10.83 -7.06 10.59
C SER A 514 9.67 -6.07 10.44
N LEU A 515 8.45 -6.59 10.50
CA LEU A 515 7.28 -5.83 10.93
C LEU A 515 7.22 -5.95 12.45
N ALA A 516 6.89 -4.85 13.15
CA ALA A 516 6.72 -4.91 14.60
C ALA A 516 5.64 -5.95 14.98
N PRO A 517 5.89 -6.81 15.97
CA PRO A 517 4.90 -7.73 16.53
C PRO A 517 3.72 -6.98 17.19
N LEU A 518 2.67 -7.72 17.51
CA LEU A 518 1.29 -7.22 17.62
C LEU A 518 0.96 -6.36 18.84
#